data_AF-F0IIJ9-F1
#
_entry.id   AF-F0IIJ9-F1
#
_cell.length_a   1.000
_cell.length_b   1.000
_cell.length_c   1.000
_cell.angle_alpha   90.00
_cell.angle_beta   90.00
_cell.angle_gamma   90.00
#
_symmetry.space_group_name_H-M   'P 1'
#
loop_
_entity.id
_entity.type
_entity.pdbx_description
1 polymer ?
#
loop_
_entity_poly.entity_id
_entity_poly.type
_entity_poly.pdbx_seq_one_letter_code
_entity_poly.pdbx_strand_id
1 'polypeptide(L)'
;MIMKGTYYKTPIDFKALIEKRDLAKTTLETSIDQQLFLLATTAWGECKFDEGFGIGFWEVDFDMLKSDANLKLLVKESLKEAIQRYEKRLFVEEVEVEVTNQNLSTLEKTRTKKKVMIYVKGFIKETNNPYEYRTHLFIAPLSY
;
A
#
# COMPACT_ATOMS: atom_id res chain seq x y z
N MET A 1 -22.51 9.86 -16.61
CA MET A 1 -23.01 10.07 -15.24
C MET A 1 -22.29 9.07 -14.34
N ILE A 2 -21.15 9.47 -13.75
CA ILE A 2 -20.31 8.57 -12.94
C ILE A 2 -20.91 8.53 -11.53
N MET A 3 -21.08 7.33 -10.99
CA MET A 3 -21.78 7.08 -9.73
C MET A 3 -21.03 7.68 -8.54
N LYS A 4 -21.68 8.56 -7.77
CA LYS A 4 -21.30 8.86 -6.38
C LYS A 4 -21.41 7.58 -5.54
N GLY A 5 -20.32 6.83 -5.44
CA GLY A 5 -20.24 5.64 -4.59
C GLY A 5 -20.35 6.02 -3.11
N THR A 6 -21.04 5.20 -2.31
CA THR A 6 -20.90 5.25 -0.85
C THR A 6 -19.66 4.45 -0.47
N TYR A 7 -18.67 5.09 0.14
CA TYR A 7 -17.43 4.45 0.58
C TYR A 7 -17.44 4.22 2.09
N TYR A 8 -16.81 3.13 2.53
CA TYR A 8 -16.75 2.75 3.92
C TYR A 8 -15.31 2.76 4.45
N LYS A 9 -15.17 3.09 5.72
CA LYS A 9 -13.90 3.08 6.43
C LYS A 9 -13.47 1.64 6.74
N THR A 10 -12.19 1.34 6.56
CA THR A 10 -11.58 0.06 6.98
C THR A 10 -10.64 0.26 8.18
N PRO A 11 -10.49 -0.73 9.07
CA PRO A 11 -11.23 -2.01 9.10
C PRO A 11 -12.72 -1.80 9.45
N ILE A 12 -13.56 -2.72 8.99
CA ILE A 12 -15.01 -2.68 9.25
C ILE A 12 -15.27 -2.87 10.75
N ASP A 13 -16.06 -1.98 11.34
CA ASP A 13 -16.59 -2.17 12.69
C ASP A 13 -17.71 -3.22 12.66
N PHE A 14 -17.33 -4.48 12.80
CA PHE A 14 -18.27 -5.59 12.84
C PHE A 14 -19.21 -5.52 14.05
N LYS A 15 -18.81 -4.89 15.16
CA LYS A 15 -19.70 -4.71 16.31
C LYS A 15 -20.86 -3.80 15.94
N ALA A 16 -20.58 -2.66 15.32
CA ALA A 16 -21.61 -1.76 14.80
C ALA A 16 -22.54 -2.46 13.80
N LEU A 17 -21.97 -3.27 12.91
CA LEU A 17 -22.74 -4.02 11.91
C LEU A 17 -23.72 -5.00 12.55
N ILE A 18 -23.26 -5.79 13.54
CA ILE A 18 -24.08 -6.77 14.26
C ILE A 18 -25.19 -6.07 15.06
N GLU A 19 -24.89 -4.91 15.63
CA GLU A 19 -25.85 -4.04 16.33
C GLU A 19 -26.81 -3.29 15.39
N LYS A 20 -26.77 -3.57 14.07
CA LYS A 20 -27.56 -2.89 13.02
C LYS A 20 -27.37 -1.38 12.98
N ARG A 21 -26.22 -0.89 13.43
CA ARG A 21 -25.81 0.50 13.30
C ARG A 21 -25.21 0.73 11.92
N ASP A 22 -25.39 1.95 11.41
CA ASP A 22 -24.76 2.35 10.15
C ASP A 22 -23.25 2.26 10.24
N LEU A 23 -22.63 1.69 9.20
CA LEU A 23 -21.18 1.64 9.07
C LEU A 23 -20.61 3.03 8.82
N ALA A 24 -19.41 3.27 9.37
CA ALA A 24 -18.68 4.50 9.15
C ALA A 24 -18.38 4.70 7.66
N LYS A 25 -18.96 5.75 7.08
CA LYS A 25 -18.68 6.18 5.71
C LYS A 25 -17.38 6.98 5.66
N THR A 26 -16.78 7.06 4.48
CA THR A 26 -15.55 7.83 4.25
C THR A 26 -15.59 8.54 2.90
N THR A 27 -14.62 9.41 2.64
CA THR A 27 -14.52 10.13 1.37
C THR A 27 -13.96 9.25 0.26
N LEU A 28 -14.10 9.68 -0.99
CA LEU A 28 -13.49 9.00 -2.13
C LEU A 28 -11.97 8.91 -1.96
N GLU A 29 -11.33 10.02 -1.61
CA GLU A 29 -9.89 10.13 -1.38
C GLU A 29 -9.42 9.13 -0.32
N THR A 30 -10.08 9.14 0.85
CA THR A 30 -9.71 8.23 1.95
C THR A 30 -9.93 6.77 1.57
N SER A 31 -10.95 6.48 0.76
CA SER A 31 -11.19 5.13 0.27
C SER A 31 -10.14 4.67 -0.76
N ILE A 32 -9.52 5.60 -1.50
CA ILE A 32 -8.36 5.32 -2.35
C ILE A 32 -7.14 5.10 -1.47
N ASP A 33 -6.91 5.93 -0.44
CA ASP A 33 -5.80 5.75 0.51
C ASP A 33 -5.80 4.35 1.15
N GLN A 34 -6.98 3.91 1.59
CA GLN A 34 -7.20 2.58 2.16
C GLN A 34 -6.88 1.46 1.14
N GLN A 35 -7.29 1.63 -0.12
CA GLN A 35 -7.02 0.65 -1.18
C GLN A 35 -5.53 0.58 -1.52
N LEU A 36 -4.87 1.74 -1.66
CA LEU A 36 -3.43 1.81 -1.93
C LEU A 36 -2.62 1.18 -0.79
N PHE A 37 -3.02 1.45 0.45
CA PHE A 37 -2.39 0.81 1.61
C PHE A 37 -2.54 -0.70 1.57
N LEU A 38 -3.76 -1.19 1.32
CA LEU A 38 -4.05 -2.62 1.24
C LEU A 38 -3.22 -3.30 0.13
N LEU A 39 -3.13 -2.70 -1.06
CA LEU A 39 -2.28 -3.22 -2.14
C LEU A 39 -0.80 -3.28 -1.73
N ALA A 40 -0.30 -2.23 -1.07
CA ALA A 40 1.10 -2.16 -0.65
C ALA A 40 1.45 -3.16 0.47
N THR A 41 0.48 -3.58 1.27
CA THR A 41 0.70 -4.48 2.41
C THR A 41 0.32 -5.94 2.16
N THR A 42 -0.24 -6.26 0.98
CA THR A 42 -0.69 -7.61 0.66
C THR A 42 0.30 -8.27 -0.30
N ALA A 43 0.73 -9.49 0.01
CA ALA A 43 1.53 -10.31 -0.89
C ALA A 43 0.65 -11.10 -1.85
N TRP A 44 1.18 -11.45 -3.03
CA TRP A 44 0.49 -12.35 -3.94
C TRP A 44 0.18 -13.69 -3.25
N GLY A 45 -0.98 -14.27 -3.56
CA GLY A 45 -1.48 -15.49 -2.93
C GLY A 45 -2.14 -15.30 -1.55
N GLU A 46 -1.98 -14.15 -0.88
CA GLU A 46 -2.65 -13.92 0.42
C GLU A 46 -4.16 -13.77 0.28
N CYS A 47 -4.62 -13.15 -0.81
CA CYS A 47 -6.03 -13.05 -1.13
C CYS A 47 -6.50 -14.31 -1.87
N LYS A 48 -7.15 -15.24 -1.15
CA LYS A 48 -7.65 -16.50 -1.73
C LYS A 48 -8.69 -16.34 -2.85
N PHE A 49 -9.31 -15.16 -2.94
CA PHE A 49 -10.28 -14.86 -4.00
C PHE A 49 -9.62 -14.34 -5.28
N ASP A 50 -8.41 -13.78 -5.17
CA ASP A 50 -7.61 -13.27 -6.28
C ASP A 50 -6.13 -13.34 -5.88
N GLU A 51 -5.47 -14.42 -6.28
CA GLU A 51 -4.07 -14.67 -5.94
C GLU A 51 -3.12 -13.59 -6.51
N GLY A 52 -3.55 -12.83 -7.53
CA GLY A 52 -2.77 -11.74 -8.08
C GLY A 52 -2.95 -10.40 -7.35
N PHE A 53 -3.78 -10.34 -6.31
CA PHE A 53 -4.03 -9.10 -5.57
C PHE A 53 -2.87 -8.76 -4.63
N GLY A 54 -2.48 -7.49 -4.57
CA GLY A 54 -1.32 -7.01 -3.82
C GLY A 54 -0.08 -6.84 -4.69
N ILE A 55 1.10 -6.95 -4.10
CA ILE A 55 2.39 -6.76 -4.78
C ILE A 55 3.32 -7.95 -4.61
N GLY A 56 4.03 -8.29 -5.69
CA GLY A 56 4.87 -9.49 -5.78
C GLY A 56 6.27 -9.37 -5.19
N PHE A 57 6.68 -8.20 -4.67
CA PHE A 57 8.07 -8.04 -4.19
C PHE A 57 8.38 -8.89 -2.95
N TRP A 58 7.37 -9.37 -2.23
CA TRP A 58 7.52 -10.29 -1.10
C TRP A 58 8.07 -11.66 -1.51
N GLU A 59 7.87 -12.05 -2.77
CA GLU A 59 8.31 -13.33 -3.34
C GLU A 59 9.74 -13.26 -3.92
N VAL A 60 10.38 -12.08 -3.87
CA VAL A 60 11.70 -11.87 -4.47
C VAL A 60 12.81 -12.42 -3.58
N ASP A 61 13.79 -13.08 -4.21
CA ASP A 61 14.98 -13.59 -3.55
C ASP A 61 15.65 -12.56 -2.64
N PHE A 62 15.98 -13.01 -1.43
CA PHE A 62 16.59 -12.18 -0.39
C PHE A 62 17.82 -11.41 -0.89
N ASP A 63 18.64 -12.05 -1.71
CA ASP A 63 19.86 -11.45 -2.26
C ASP A 63 19.57 -10.26 -3.20
N MET A 64 18.44 -10.24 -3.91
CA MET A 64 18.04 -9.10 -4.73
C MET A 64 17.57 -7.91 -3.88
N LEU A 65 17.04 -8.17 -2.68
CA LEU A 65 16.56 -7.15 -1.74
C LEU A 65 17.69 -6.49 -0.91
N LYS A 66 18.93 -7.00 -1.03
CA LYS A 66 20.12 -6.41 -0.39
C LYS A 66 20.41 -5.01 -0.92
N SER A 67 20.27 -4.80 -2.24
CA SER A 67 20.48 -3.51 -2.88
C SER A 67 19.25 -2.62 -2.71
N ASP A 68 19.43 -1.43 -2.12
CA ASP A 68 18.37 -0.45 -1.97
C ASP A 68 17.83 0.03 -3.33
N ALA A 69 18.67 0.07 -4.36
CA ALA A 69 18.26 0.41 -5.72
C ALA A 69 17.32 -0.65 -6.31
N ASN A 70 17.63 -1.93 -6.11
CA ASN A 70 16.78 -3.03 -6.59
C ASN A 70 15.46 -3.07 -5.83
N LEU A 71 15.51 -2.97 -4.50
CA LEU A 71 14.32 -2.92 -3.66
C LEU A 71 13.40 -1.75 -4.07
N LYS A 72 13.98 -0.56 -4.28
CA LYS A 72 13.26 0.63 -4.76
C LYS A 72 12.56 0.35 -6.09
N LEU A 73 13.29 -0.22 -7.06
CA LEU A 73 12.74 -0.51 -8.39
C LEU A 73 11.62 -1.56 -8.33
N LEU A 74 11.83 -2.66 -7.60
CA LEU A 74 10.86 -3.73 -7.45
C LEU A 74 9.55 -3.26 -6.81
N VAL A 75 9.64 -2.52 -5.69
CA VAL A 75 8.46 -1.96 -5.02
C VAL A 75 7.74 -0.98 -5.94
N LYS A 76 8.49 -0.11 -6.63
CA LYS A 76 7.92 0.86 -7.57
C LYS A 76 7.12 0.19 -8.69
N GLU A 77 7.73 -0.74 -9.41
CA GLU A 77 7.08 -1.39 -10.55
C GLU A 77 5.91 -2.28 -10.11
N SER A 78 6.10 -3.07 -9.05
CA SER A 78 5.04 -3.95 -8.52
C SER A 78 3.82 -3.13 -8.07
N LEU A 79 4.05 -2.03 -7.35
CA LEU A 79 2.96 -1.19 -6.88
C LEU A 79 2.27 -0.46 -8.04
N LYS A 80 3.04 0.04 -9.02
CA LYS A 80 2.46 0.68 -10.20
C LYS A 80 1.54 -0.29 -10.97
N GLU A 81 1.97 -1.53 -11.17
CA GLU A 81 1.15 -2.56 -11.81
C GLU A 81 -0.11 -2.87 -11.00
N ALA A 82 0.04 -3.08 -9.68
CA ALA A 82 -1.07 -3.38 -8.79
C ALA A 82 -2.13 -2.26 -8.79
N ILE A 83 -1.70 -0.99 -8.73
CA ILE A 83 -2.63 0.15 -8.76
C ILE A 83 -3.35 0.21 -10.11
N GLN A 84 -2.64 0.06 -11.23
CA GLN A 84 -3.25 0.03 -12.56
C GLN A 84 -4.29 -1.09 -12.71
N ARG A 85 -4.03 -2.25 -12.09
CA ARG A 85 -4.92 -3.41 -12.13
C ARG A 85 -6.13 -3.27 -11.21
N TYR A 86 -5.95 -2.82 -9.97
CA TYR A 86 -6.97 -2.92 -8.92
C TYR A 86 -7.58 -1.60 -8.44
N GLU A 87 -6.99 -0.44 -8.74
CA GLU A 87 -7.55 0.87 -8.39
C GLU A 87 -7.93 1.67 -9.64
N LYS A 88 -9.15 1.42 -10.13
CA LYS A 88 -9.62 2.04 -11.38
C LYS A 88 -9.97 3.52 -11.23
N ARG A 89 -10.18 4.02 -10.02
CA ARG A 89 -10.61 5.41 -9.74
C ARG A 89 -9.45 6.40 -9.82
N LEU A 90 -8.22 5.91 -9.67
CA LEU A 90 -7.00 6.71 -9.74
C LEU A 90 -6.34 6.55 -11.12
N PHE A 91 -5.93 7.66 -11.73
CA PHE A 91 -4.91 7.67 -12.77
C PHE A 91 -3.56 7.95 -12.10
N VAL A 92 -2.60 7.04 -12.26
CA VAL A 92 -1.27 7.17 -11.66
C VAL A 92 -0.34 7.83 -12.66
N GLU A 93 0.19 8.99 -12.29
CA GLU A 93 1.24 9.67 -13.04
C GLU A 93 2.61 9.12 -12.63
N GLU A 94 2.85 9.06 -11.32
CA GLU A 94 4.15 8.68 -10.78
C GLU A 94 4.02 7.85 -9.50
N VAL A 95 4.91 6.87 -9.38
CA VAL A 95 5.18 6.16 -8.13
C VAL A 95 6.66 6.36 -7.81
N GLU A 96 6.92 6.97 -6.65
CA GLU A 96 8.26 7.14 -6.11
C GLU A 96 8.43 6.28 -4.86
N VAL A 97 9.63 5.74 -4.71
CA VAL A 97 9.99 4.91 -3.56
C VAL A 97 11.33 5.39 -3.02
N GLU A 98 11.43 5.53 -1.70
CA GLU A 98 12.68 5.83 -1.00
C GLU A 98 12.95 4.74 0.02
N VAL A 99 14.19 4.28 0.09
CA VAL A 99 14.63 3.29 1.08
C VAL A 99 15.58 3.99 2.04
N THR A 100 15.30 3.89 3.33
CA THR A 100 16.14 4.45 4.40
C THR A 100 16.39 3.40 5.46
N ASN A 101 17.58 3.42 6.07
CA ASN A 101 17.88 2.54 7.21
C ASN A 101 17.45 3.24 8.50
N GLN A 102 16.58 2.60 9.28
CA GLN A 102 16.22 3.06 10.61
C GLN A 102 16.78 2.10 11.66
N ASN A 103 17.73 2.62 12.46
CA ASN A 103 18.28 1.90 13.60
C ASN A 103 17.29 2.02 14.77
N LEU A 104 16.72 0.90 15.21
CA LEU A 104 16.12 0.83 16.53
C LEU A 104 17.18 0.32 17.50
N SER A 105 17.77 1.23 18.28
CA SER A 105 18.59 0.86 19.43
C SER A 105 17.67 0.58 20.62
N THR A 106 17.75 -0.63 21.15
CA THR A 106 17.35 -0.93 22.53
C THR A 106 18.60 -1.43 23.26
N LEU A 107 18.66 -1.25 24.59
CA LEU A 107 19.85 -1.45 25.44
C LEU A 107 20.65 -2.75 25.23
N GLU A 108 20.10 -3.77 24.57
CA GLU A 108 20.75 -5.08 24.39
C GLU A 108 20.90 -5.56 22.94
N LYS A 109 20.25 -4.95 21.92
CA LYS A 109 20.35 -5.38 20.50
C LYS A 109 20.16 -4.23 19.53
N THR A 110 21.07 -4.06 18.57
CA THR A 110 20.86 -3.18 17.39
C THR A 110 20.11 -3.96 16.32
N ARG A 111 18.87 -3.54 16.01
CA ARG A 111 18.12 -4.08 14.86
C ARG A 111 17.93 -2.95 13.84
N THR A 112 18.59 -3.07 12.71
CA THR A 112 18.40 -2.17 11.57
C THR A 112 17.21 -2.65 10.75
N LYS A 113 16.18 -1.82 10.61
CA LYS A 113 15.06 -2.06 9.68
C LYS A 113 15.22 -1.17 8.46
N LYS A 114 14.92 -1.71 7.27
CA LYS A 114 14.75 -0.87 6.07
C LYS A 114 13.35 -0.27 6.12
N LYS A 115 13.27 1.06 6.10
CA LYS A 115 12.02 1.80 5.97
C LYS A 115 11.85 2.19 4.51
N VAL A 116 10.80 1.66 3.89
CA VAL A 116 10.42 1.94 2.51
C VAL A 116 9.33 2.99 2.53
N MET A 117 9.64 4.21 2.12
CA MET A 117 8.68 5.28 1.90
C MET A 117 8.11 5.16 0.49
N ILE A 118 6.80 5.29 0.36
CA ILE A 118 6.09 5.20 -0.91
C ILE A 118 5.33 6.50 -1.11
N TYR A 119 5.46 7.07 -2.31
CA TYR A 119 4.72 8.24 -2.75
C TYR A 119 4.02 7.90 -4.07
N VAL A 120 2.73 8.20 -4.15
CA VAL A 120 1.94 8.03 -5.37
C VAL A 120 1.34 9.37 -5.73
N LYS A 121 1.57 9.81 -6.97
CA LYS A 121 1.01 11.05 -7.54
C LYS A 121 0.14 10.71 -8.73
N GLY A 122 -0.93 11.47 -8.89
CA GLY A 122 -1.83 11.28 -10.00
C GLY A 122 -3.09 12.12 -9.90
N PHE A 123 -4.16 11.63 -10.51
CA PHE A 123 -5.44 12.34 -10.58
C PHE A 123 -6.60 11.39 -10.34
N ILE A 124 -7.58 11.83 -9.55
CA ILE A 124 -8.83 11.08 -9.38
C ILE A 124 -9.65 11.25 -10.66
N LYS A 125 -9.97 10.15 -11.34
CA LYS A 125 -10.57 10.19 -12.67
C LYS A 125 -11.95 10.85 -12.71
N GLU A 126 -12.72 10.73 -11.64
CA GLU A 126 -14.08 11.29 -11.58
C GLU A 126 -14.06 12.82 -11.48
N THR A 127 -13.17 13.37 -10.66
CA THR A 127 -13.13 14.81 -10.36
C THR A 127 -12.05 15.55 -11.14
N ASN A 128 -11.10 14.82 -11.72
CA ASN A 128 -9.87 15.33 -12.31
C ASN A 128 -9.01 16.15 -11.32
N ASN A 129 -9.21 15.94 -10.02
CA ASN A 129 -8.43 16.60 -8.99
C ASN A 129 -7.06 15.93 -8.85
N PRO A 130 -5.97 16.71 -8.64
CA PRO A 130 -4.69 16.17 -8.22
C PRO A 130 -4.83 15.33 -6.95
N TYR A 131 -4.07 14.25 -6.89
CA TYR A 131 -4.05 13.32 -5.78
C TYR A 131 -2.62 12.96 -5.42
N GLU A 132 -2.34 13.05 -4.13
CA GLU A 132 -1.05 12.68 -3.55
C GLU A 132 -1.29 11.73 -2.38
N TYR A 133 -0.55 10.63 -2.39
CA TYR A 133 -0.58 9.64 -1.34
C TYR A 133 0.83 9.35 -0.85
N ARG A 134 0.97 9.20 0.47
CA ARG A 134 2.22 8.86 1.12
C ARG A 134 2.00 7.80 2.18
N THR A 135 2.79 6.74 2.13
CA THR A 135 2.84 5.73 3.18
C THR A 135 4.26 5.24 3.41
N HIS A 136 4.43 4.39 4.42
CA HIS A 136 5.70 3.71 4.65
C HIS A 136 5.50 2.30 5.17
N LEU A 137 6.42 1.44 4.79
CA LEU A 137 6.49 0.05 5.24
C LEU A 137 7.84 -0.19 5.91
N PHE A 138 7.85 -1.07 6.90
CA PHE A 138 9.07 -1.53 7.52
C PHE A 138 9.37 -2.94 7.06
N ILE A 139 10.54 -3.11 6.45
CA ILE A 139 11.13 -4.41 6.16
C ILE A 139 12.10 -4.68 7.31
N ALA A 140 11.71 -5.60 8.20
CA ALA A 140 12.55 -6.03 9.32
C ALA A 140 13.83 -6.71 8.80
N PRO A 141 14.93 -6.74 9.57
CA PRO A 141 16.12 -7.45 9.14
C PRO A 141 15.76 -8.92 8.95
N LEU A 142 16.07 -9.43 7.76
CA LEU A 142 16.28 -10.85 7.52
C LEU A 142 17.54 -11.21 8.30
N SER A 143 17.31 -11.61 9.55
CA SER A 143 18.37 -11.82 10.53
C SER A 143 19.17 -13.07 10.14
N TYR A 144 20.49 -12.96 10.17
CA TYR A 144 21.36 -14.08 10.50
C TYR A 144 22.02 -13.77 11.84
#